data_AF-A0A9D6L407-F1
#
_entry.id   AF-A0A9D6L407-F1
#
_cell.length_a   1.000
_cell.length_b   1.000
_cell.length_c   1.000
_cell.angle_alpha   90.00
_cell.angle_beta   90.00
_cell.angle_gamma   90.00
#
_symmetry.space_group_name_H-M   'P 1'
#
loop_
_entity.id
_entity.type
_entity.pdbx_description
1 polymer ?
#
loop_
_entity_poly.entity_id
_entity_poly.type
_entity_poly.pdbx_seq_one_letter_code
_entity_poly.pdbx_strand_id
1 'polypeptide(L)'
;MSLRFTFLFILLVGVLSYNVAAQSTIIDSLRQLLQKSEGKQRVDVLNAYAYSTLSYDYWQARKSIEEANKLSNELNYKKGIAESLFYQGIVEERTGRDSAAMINFRKSLSLFSKFDDPALKGRLLASMGLAK
;
A
#
# COMPACT_ATOMS: atom_id res chain seq x y z
N MET A 1 -40.66 6.14 -21.73
CA MET A 1 -39.58 5.73 -20.80
C MET A 1 -39.60 6.72 -19.64
N SER A 2 -40.08 6.28 -18.47
CA SER A 2 -40.62 7.15 -17.42
C SER A 2 -39.53 7.94 -16.69
N LEU A 3 -39.83 9.20 -16.35
CA LEU A 3 -38.96 10.18 -15.65
C LEU A 3 -38.27 9.65 -14.37
N ARG A 4 -38.78 8.54 -13.82
CA ARG A 4 -38.22 7.80 -12.68
C ARG A 4 -36.91 7.06 -12.99
N PHE A 5 -36.73 6.57 -14.22
CA PHE A 5 -35.48 5.90 -14.62
C PHE A 5 -34.32 6.87 -14.78
N THR A 6 -34.59 8.10 -15.25
CA THR A 6 -33.57 9.14 -15.41
C THR A 6 -33.03 9.61 -14.06
N PHE A 7 -33.90 9.71 -13.04
CA PHE A 7 -33.50 10.08 -11.68
C PHE A 7 -32.61 9.02 -11.01
N LEU A 8 -32.96 7.74 -11.16
CA LEU A 8 -32.14 6.61 -10.67
C LEU A 8 -30.77 6.56 -11.34
N PHE A 9 -30.69 6.89 -12.63
CA PHE A 9 -29.44 6.91 -13.38
C PHE A 9 -28.50 8.06 -12.93
N ILE A 10 -29.04 9.26 -12.72
CA ILE A 10 -28.26 10.41 -12.21
C ILE A 10 -27.72 10.14 -10.80
N LEU A 11 -28.53 9.51 -9.95
CA LEU A 11 -28.13 9.18 -8.58
C LEU A 11 -27.04 8.09 -8.55
N LEU A 12 -27.11 7.10 -9.45
CA LEU A 12 -26.08 6.07 -9.62
C LEU A 12 -24.74 6.66 -10.12
N VAL A 13 -24.78 7.55 -11.12
CA VAL A 13 -23.57 8.21 -11.64
C VAL A 13 -22.93 9.11 -10.59
N GLY A 14 -23.73 9.85 -9.81
CA GLY A 14 -23.24 10.68 -8.72
C GLY A 14 -22.46 9.88 -7.68
N VAL A 15 -23.00 8.75 -7.20
CA VAL A 15 -22.35 7.89 -6.18
C VAL A 15 -21.03 7.27 -6.67
N LEU A 16 -20.93 6.97 -7.97
CA LEU A 16 -19.70 6.45 -8.57
C LEU A 16 -18.60 7.53 -8.68
N SER A 17 -18.96 8.79 -8.91
CA SER A 17 -18.00 9.90 -9.02
C SER A 17 -17.37 10.31 -7.68
N TYR A 18 -18.09 10.23 -6.57
CA TYR A 18 -17.55 10.59 -5.24
C TYR A 18 -16.40 9.69 -4.79
N ASN A 19 -16.47 8.39 -5.11
CA ASN A 19 -15.47 7.42 -4.68
C ASN A 19 -14.12 7.60 -5.39
N VAL A 20 -14.13 8.03 -6.66
CA VAL A 20 -12.92 8.29 -7.44
C VAL A 20 -12.19 9.55 -6.92
N ALA A 21 -12.93 10.60 -6.58
CA ALA A 21 -12.36 11.86 -6.08
C ALA A 21 -11.68 11.71 -4.71
N ALA A 22 -12.27 10.92 -3.81
CA ALA A 22 -11.71 10.70 -2.47
C ALA A 22 -10.37 9.94 -2.49
N GLN A 23 -10.22 8.94 -3.36
CA GLN A 23 -8.97 8.16 -3.47
C GLN A 23 -7.84 8.98 -4.10
N SER A 24 -8.13 9.80 -5.11
CA SER A 24 -7.14 10.74 -5.68
C SER A 24 -6.59 11.68 -4.60
N THR A 25 -7.46 12.17 -3.71
CA THR A 25 -7.11 13.14 -2.67
C THR A 25 -6.02 12.62 -1.71
N ILE A 26 -6.06 11.33 -1.34
CA ILE A 26 -5.05 10.72 -0.47
C ILE A 26 -3.70 10.63 -1.18
N ILE A 27 -3.69 10.14 -2.43
CA ILE A 27 -2.48 10.00 -3.24
C ILE A 27 -1.82 11.36 -3.45
N ASP A 28 -2.60 12.39 -3.75
CA ASP A 28 -2.10 13.75 -3.96
C ASP A 28 -1.53 14.34 -2.66
N SER A 29 -2.19 14.10 -1.52
CA SER A 29 -1.69 14.51 -0.20
C SER A 29 -0.36 13.83 0.15
N LEU A 30 -0.26 12.52 -0.10
CA LEU A 30 0.96 11.76 0.12
C LEU A 30 2.09 12.24 -0.81
N ARG A 31 1.79 12.60 -2.06
CA ARG A 31 2.78 13.16 -3.00
C ARG A 31 3.34 14.50 -2.51
N GLN A 32 2.50 15.37 -1.96
CA GLN A 32 2.96 16.62 -1.36
C GLN A 32 3.80 16.37 -0.11
N LEU A 33 3.39 15.41 0.72
CA LEU A 33 4.14 15.06 1.92
C LEU A 33 5.52 14.47 1.57
N LEU A 34 5.61 13.65 0.51
CA LEU A 34 6.88 13.13 0.00
C LEU A 34 7.88 14.23 -0.37
N GLN A 35 7.42 15.38 -0.86
CA GLN A 35 8.32 16.49 -1.20
C GLN A 35 8.92 17.16 0.04
N LYS A 36 8.26 17.04 1.20
CA LYS A 36 8.64 17.69 2.45
C LYS A 36 9.26 16.75 3.47
N SER A 37 9.11 15.44 3.28
CA SER A 37 9.57 14.41 4.19
C SER A 37 10.99 13.95 3.88
N GLU A 38 11.77 13.73 4.93
CA GLU A 38 13.13 13.18 4.87
C GLU A 38 13.30 12.02 5.87
N GLY A 39 14.43 11.31 5.77
CA GLY A 39 14.79 10.25 6.71
C GLY A 39 13.70 9.19 6.88
N LYS A 40 13.42 8.82 8.15
CA LYS A 40 12.41 7.81 8.48
C LYS A 40 10.99 8.24 8.11
N GLN A 41 10.68 9.53 8.23
CA GLN A 41 9.38 10.04 7.82
C GLN A 41 9.16 9.84 6.32
N ARG A 42 10.18 10.10 5.50
CA ARG A 42 10.10 9.83 4.06
C ARG A 42 9.80 8.37 3.76
N VAL A 43 10.46 7.45 4.48
CA VAL A 43 10.19 6.01 4.36
C VAL A 43 8.72 5.69 4.66
N ASP A 44 8.21 6.17 5.79
CA ASP A 44 6.83 5.90 6.21
C ASP A 44 5.83 6.40 5.15
N VAL A 45 6.10 7.58 4.58
CA VAL A 45 5.25 8.18 3.54
C VAL A 45 5.37 7.43 2.21
N LEU A 46 6.57 6.98 1.81
CA LEU A 46 6.77 6.15 0.61
C LEU A 46 6.01 4.82 0.72
N ASN A 47 6.07 4.18 1.90
CA ASN A 47 5.34 2.96 2.20
C ASN A 47 3.81 3.18 2.17
N ALA A 48 3.32 4.29 2.73
CA ALA A 48 1.90 4.67 2.66
C ALA A 48 1.45 4.99 1.22
N TYR A 49 2.30 5.67 0.44
CA TYR A 49 2.05 5.97 -0.97
C TYR A 49 1.96 4.68 -1.77
N ALA A 50 2.93 3.78 -1.60
CA ALA A 50 2.93 2.47 -2.25
C ALA A 50 1.62 1.73 -1.98
N TYR A 51 1.22 1.60 -0.71
CA TYR A 51 -0.03 0.96 -0.32
C TYR A 51 -1.26 1.58 -1.02
N SER A 52 -1.33 2.91 -1.03
CA SER A 52 -2.45 3.64 -1.65
C SER A 52 -2.52 3.45 -3.17
N THR A 53 -1.37 3.19 -3.82
CA THR A 53 -1.28 2.95 -5.26
C THR A 53 -1.40 1.48 -5.67
N LEU A 54 -1.35 0.51 -4.74
CA LEU A 54 -1.34 -0.93 -5.07
C LEU A 54 -2.54 -1.40 -5.89
N SER A 55 -3.72 -0.79 -5.73
CA SER A 55 -4.94 -1.14 -6.46
C SER A 55 -5.11 -0.41 -7.80
N TYR A 56 -4.29 0.61 -8.07
CA TYR A 56 -4.46 1.51 -9.21
C TYR A 56 -3.25 1.49 -10.16
N ASP A 57 -2.04 1.57 -9.61
CA ASP A 57 -0.80 1.64 -10.37
C ASP A 57 0.32 0.83 -9.68
N TYR A 58 0.48 -0.41 -10.16
CA TYR A 58 1.52 -1.32 -9.68
C TYR A 58 2.94 -0.81 -9.96
N TRP A 59 3.14 -0.02 -11.01
CA TRP A 59 4.46 0.49 -11.36
C TRP A 59 4.89 1.55 -10.35
N GLN A 60 4.00 2.50 -10.03
CA GLN A 60 4.25 3.48 -8.97
C GLN A 60 4.43 2.81 -7.62
N ALA A 61 3.58 1.83 -7.27
CA ALA A 61 3.71 1.12 -6.01
C ALA A 61 5.08 0.44 -5.89
N ARG A 62 5.52 -0.29 -6.92
CA ARG A 62 6.86 -0.93 -6.95
C ARG A 62 7.99 0.06 -6.78
N LYS A 63 7.93 1.19 -7.49
CA LYS A 63 8.97 2.24 -7.41
C LYS A 63 9.07 2.80 -5.99
N SER A 64 7.94 3.11 -5.35
CA SER A 64 7.92 3.61 -3.98
C SER A 64 8.36 2.56 -2.96
N ILE A 65 8.02 1.28 -3.16
CA ILE A 65 8.51 0.17 -2.32
C ILE A 65 10.02 0.05 -2.40
N GLU A 66 10.59 0.12 -3.62
CA GLU A 66 12.04 0.02 -3.82
C GLU A 66 12.78 1.19 -3.17
N GLU A 67 12.28 2.43 -3.35
CA GLU A 67 12.83 3.62 -2.73
C GLU A 67 12.75 3.54 -1.20
N ALA A 68 11.60 3.15 -0.65
CA ALA A 68 11.40 3.00 0.79
C ALA A 68 12.35 1.95 1.37
N ASN A 69 12.48 0.80 0.71
CA ASN A 69 13.36 -0.27 1.15
C ASN A 69 14.82 0.18 1.14
N LYS A 70 15.28 0.81 0.05
CA LYS A 70 16.66 1.32 -0.06
C LYS A 70 16.97 2.30 1.07
N LEU A 71 16.15 3.33 1.22
CA LEU A 71 16.34 4.35 2.26
C LEU A 71 16.24 3.75 3.67
N SER A 72 15.34 2.80 3.89
CA SER A 72 15.24 2.10 5.17
C SER A 72 16.49 1.31 5.52
N ASN A 73 17.15 0.69 4.54
CA ASN A 73 18.41 -0.01 4.76
C ASN A 73 19.54 0.97 5.10
N GLU A 74 19.65 2.09 4.38
CA GLU A 74 20.62 3.16 4.67
C GLU A 74 20.45 3.73 6.08
N LEU A 75 19.20 3.91 6.52
CA LEU A 75 18.86 4.44 7.85
C LEU A 75 18.83 3.39 8.96
N ASN A 76 19.09 2.10 8.65
CA ASN A 76 18.85 0.98 9.55
C ASN A 76 17.44 0.96 10.18
N TYR A 77 16.45 1.46 9.45
CA TYR A 77 15.08 1.63 9.93
C TYR A 77 14.26 0.35 9.71
N LYS A 78 14.33 -0.56 10.69
CA LYS A 78 13.76 -1.91 10.57
C LYS A 78 12.25 -1.96 10.32
N LYS A 79 11.47 -1.05 10.90
CA LYS A 79 10.02 -0.93 10.61
C LYS A 79 9.80 -0.65 9.12
N GLY A 80 10.52 0.32 8.57
CA GLY A 80 10.49 0.67 7.15
C GLY A 80 10.82 -0.51 6.24
N ILE A 81 11.90 -1.25 6.53
CA ILE A 81 12.29 -2.46 5.79
C ILE A 81 11.16 -3.50 5.82
N ALA A 82 10.59 -3.73 7.00
CA ALA A 82 9.55 -4.73 7.18
C ALA A 82 8.26 -4.38 6.42
N GLU A 83 7.85 -3.11 6.44
CA GLU A 83 6.73 -2.60 5.63
C GLU A 83 6.98 -2.74 4.13
N SER A 84 8.17 -2.35 3.64
CA SER A 84 8.48 -2.45 2.22
C SER A 84 8.50 -3.90 1.74
N LEU A 85 9.04 -4.82 2.54
CA LEU A 85 8.97 -6.27 2.27
C LEU A 85 7.53 -6.79 2.26
N PHE A 86 6.68 -6.32 3.17
CA PHE A 86 5.27 -6.69 3.18
C PHE A 86 4.58 -6.25 1.89
N TYR A 87 4.72 -4.99 1.49
CA TYR A 87 4.11 -4.50 0.26
C TYR A 87 4.70 -5.16 -1.00
N GLN A 88 5.99 -5.48 -1.01
CA GLN A 88 6.58 -6.28 -2.07
C GLN A 88 5.93 -7.67 -2.17
N GLY A 89 5.65 -8.31 -1.03
CA GLY A 89 4.93 -9.57 -0.98
C GLY A 89 3.53 -9.48 -1.59
N ILE A 90 2.75 -8.44 -1.24
CA ILE A 90 1.42 -8.19 -1.83
C ILE A 90 1.53 -8.02 -3.35
N VAL A 91 2.53 -7.28 -3.82
CA VAL A 91 2.75 -7.09 -5.25
C VAL A 91 3.08 -8.41 -5.94
N GLU A 92 3.89 -9.27 -5.31
CA GLU A 92 4.24 -10.58 -5.86
C GLU A 92 3.05 -11.53 -5.93
N GLU A 93 2.26 -11.62 -4.85
CA GLU A 93 1.01 -12.37 -4.78
C GLU A 93 0.05 -11.94 -5.90
N ARG A 94 -0.19 -10.63 -6.05
CA ARG A 94 -1.06 -10.08 -7.10
C ARG A 94 -0.55 -10.31 -8.53
N THR A 95 0.73 -10.65 -8.68
CA THR A 95 1.34 -11.01 -9.96
C THR A 95 1.51 -12.53 -10.15
N GLY A 96 0.89 -13.35 -9.29
CA GLY A 96 0.93 -14.81 -9.37
C GLY A 96 2.29 -15.42 -8.97
N ARG A 97 3.09 -14.68 -8.18
CA ARG A 97 4.41 -15.12 -7.71
C ARG A 97 4.36 -15.49 -6.23
N ASP A 98 3.46 -16.40 -5.89
CA ASP A 98 3.09 -16.72 -4.50
C ASP A 98 4.27 -17.21 -3.66
N SER A 99 5.16 -18.02 -4.23
CA SER A 99 6.39 -18.45 -3.54
C SER A 99 7.29 -17.28 -3.14
N ALA A 100 7.43 -16.29 -4.03
CA ALA A 100 8.22 -15.10 -3.76
C ALA A 100 7.52 -14.21 -2.72
N ALA A 101 6.20 -14.07 -2.82
CA ALA A 101 5.38 -13.36 -1.86
C ALA A 101 5.56 -13.92 -0.44
N MET A 102 5.49 -15.24 -0.29
CA MET A 102 5.68 -15.92 0.99
C MET A 102 7.09 -15.72 1.56
N ILE A 103 8.13 -15.67 0.73
CA ILE A 103 9.49 -15.34 1.17
C ILE A 103 9.51 -13.92 1.75
N ASN A 104 8.91 -12.95 1.05
CA ASN A 104 8.89 -11.56 1.48
C ASN A 104 8.04 -11.34 2.74
N PHE A 105 6.89 -11.98 2.85
CA PHE A 105 6.06 -11.95 4.05
C PHE A 105 6.79 -12.54 5.27
N ARG A 106 7.49 -13.67 5.11
CA ARG A 106 8.28 -14.27 6.21
C ARG A 106 9.44 -13.36 6.65
N LYS A 107 10.13 -12.72 5.71
CA LYS A 107 11.18 -11.72 6.02
C LYS A 107 10.60 -10.50 6.74
N SER A 108 9.43 -10.02 6.31
CA SER A 108 8.72 -8.94 7.00
C SER A 108 8.37 -9.33 8.43
N LEU A 109 7.81 -10.53 8.63
CA LEU A 109 7.38 -11.02 9.94
C LEU A 109 8.54 -11.20 10.93
N SER A 110 9.70 -11.68 10.45
CA SER A 110 10.89 -11.84 11.29
C SER A 110 11.52 -10.52 11.73
N LEU A 111 11.26 -9.44 10.99
CA LEU A 111 11.64 -8.09 11.38
C LEU A 111 10.62 -7.50 12.36
N PHE A 112 9.31 -7.76 12.18
CA PHE A 112 8.26 -7.31 13.10
C PHE A 112 8.22 -8.03 14.44
N SER A 113 8.72 -9.25 14.56
CA SER A 113 8.82 -9.93 15.86
C SER A 113 9.67 -9.17 16.89
N LYS A 114 10.34 -8.09 16.48
CA LYS A 114 11.14 -7.19 17.31
C LYS A 114 10.48 -5.83 17.60
N PHE A 115 9.27 -5.55 17.09
CA PHE A 115 8.56 -4.27 17.26
C PHE A 115 7.09 -4.43 17.60
N ASP A 116 6.59 -3.55 18.47
CA ASP A 116 5.24 -3.59 19.04
C ASP A 116 4.21 -2.85 18.13
N ASP A 117 4.13 -3.22 16.85
CA ASP A 117 3.09 -2.74 15.92
C ASP A 117 2.07 -3.86 15.62
N PRO A 118 1.06 -4.04 16.50
CA PRO A 118 0.10 -5.14 16.39
C PRO A 118 -0.82 -5.00 15.17
N ALA A 119 -1.10 -3.77 14.72
CA ALA A 119 -1.97 -3.53 13.58
C ALA A 119 -1.33 -4.01 12.27
N LEU A 120 -0.06 -3.65 12.05
CA LEU A 120 0.66 -4.08 10.86
C LEU A 120 0.96 -5.57 10.87
N LYS A 121 1.32 -6.13 12.03
CA LYS A 121 1.46 -7.59 12.21
C LYS A 121 0.17 -8.34 11.89
N GLY A 122 -0.99 -7.84 12.33
CA GLY A 122 -2.29 -8.41 12.01
C GLY A 122 -2.56 -8.45 10.50
N ARG A 123 -2.29 -7.35 9.78
CA ARG A 123 -2.41 -7.30 8.32
C ARG A 123 -1.49 -8.29 7.62
N LEU A 124 -0.23 -8.38 8.07
CA LEU A 124 0.74 -9.32 7.52
C LEU A 124 0.29 -10.79 7.68
N LEU A 125 -0.18 -11.17 8.87
CA LEU A 125 -0.68 -12.51 9.12
C LEU A 125 -1.93 -12.82 8.29
N ALA A 126 -2.83 -11.84 8.13
CA ALA A 126 -4.00 -12.00 7.28
C ALA A 126 -3.61 -12.24 5.81
N SER A 127 -2.67 -11.45 5.26
CA SER A 127 -2.17 -11.65 3.90
C SER A 127 -1.49 -13.02 3.71
N MET A 128 -0.71 -13.49 4.68
CA MET A 128 -0.11 -14.83 4.63
C MET A 128 -1.13 -15.96 4.68
N GLY A 129 -2.29 -15.77 5.33
CA GLY A 129 -3.36 -16.76 5.35
C GLY A 129 -4.20 -16.82 4.07
N LEU A 130 -4.18 -15.74 3.28
CA LEU A 130 -4.88 -15.64 1.98
C LEU A 130 -4.01 -16.11 0.81
N ALA A 131 -2.69 -15.93 0.90
CA ALA A 131 -1.73 -16.50 -0.03
C ALA A 131 -1.76 -18.03 0.12
N LYS A 132 -2.36 -18.72 -0.86
CA LYS A 132 -2.52 -20.18 -0.89
C LYS A 132 -1.26 -20.90 -1.39
#